data_AF-A0A6J3REU7-F1
#
_entry.id   AF-A0A6J3REU7-F1
#
_cell.length_a   1.000
_cell.length_b   1.000
_cell.length_c   1.000
_cell.angle_alpha   90.00
_cell.angle_beta   90.00
_cell.angle_gamma   90.00
#
_symmetry.space_group_name_H-M   'P 1'
#
loop_
_entity.id
_entity.type
_entity.pdbx_description
1 polymer ?
#
loop_
_entity_poly.entity_id
_entity_poly.type
_entity_poly.pdbx_seq_one_letter_code
_entity_poly.pdbx_strand_id
1 'polypeptide(L)'
;MIQALGAGMADEEEDPTFEEENEEIGGGAEGGQGKRKRLFSKELQCMMYGFGDDQNPYTESVDILEDLVIEFITEMTHKAMSIGRQGRVQVEDTVFLIRKDPRKFARVKDSLTMNEETS
;
A
#
# COMPACT_ATOMS: atom_id res chain seq x y z
N MET A 1 -29.57 53.50 15.12
CA MET A 1 -28.63 52.84 16.06
C MET A 1 -28.43 51.43 15.54
N ILE A 2 -27.19 51.12 15.21
CA ILE A 2 -26.72 49.92 14.53
C ILE A 2 -26.95 48.71 15.44
N GLN A 3 -27.58 47.65 14.91
CA GLN A 3 -27.38 46.29 15.44
C GLN A 3 -27.14 45.34 14.28
N ALA A 4 -25.91 44.83 14.28
CA ALA A 4 -25.42 43.75 13.47
C ALA A 4 -25.80 42.41 14.11
N LEU A 5 -26.30 41.50 13.28
CA LEU A 5 -26.36 40.05 13.49
C LEU A 5 -26.11 39.52 12.06
N GLY A 6 -24.88 39.18 11.65
CA GLY A 6 -24.05 38.16 12.27
C GLY A 6 -24.47 36.76 11.81
N ALA A 7 -24.75 36.57 10.53
CA ALA A 7 -24.86 35.24 9.94
C ALA A 7 -23.42 34.71 9.75
N GLY A 8 -22.93 33.98 10.75
CA GLY A 8 -21.74 33.16 10.60
C GLY A 8 -22.06 32.04 9.61
N MET A 9 -21.51 32.16 8.40
CA MET A 9 -21.42 31.05 7.47
C MET A 9 -20.55 30.01 8.17
N ALA A 10 -21.16 28.87 8.53
CA ALA A 10 -20.40 27.72 8.98
C ALA A 10 -19.46 27.35 7.83
N ASP A 11 -18.16 27.37 8.14
CA ASP A 11 -17.12 26.81 7.31
C ASP A 11 -17.41 25.30 7.22
N GLU A 12 -18.05 24.89 6.14
CA GLU A 12 -18.12 23.49 5.77
C GLU A 12 -16.70 23.13 5.33
N GLU A 13 -15.94 22.52 6.23
CA GLU A 13 -14.70 21.82 5.90
C GLU A 13 -15.05 20.80 4.82
N GLU A 14 -14.77 21.15 3.55
CA GLU A 14 -14.91 20.25 2.42
C GLU A 14 -13.96 19.07 2.66
N ASP A 15 -14.52 17.95 3.12
CA ASP A 15 -13.86 16.65 3.07
C ASP A 15 -13.44 16.45 1.61
N PRO A 16 -12.13 16.28 1.30
CA PRO A 16 -11.71 16.07 -0.07
C PRO A 16 -12.35 14.76 -0.54
N THR A 17 -13.48 14.88 -1.22
CA THR A 17 -14.06 13.81 -2.01
C THR A 17 -12.99 13.41 -3.01
N PHE A 18 -12.34 12.28 -2.73
CA PHE A 18 -11.55 11.57 -3.71
C PHE A 18 -12.50 11.27 -4.86
N GLU A 19 -12.48 12.12 -5.88
CA GLU A 19 -13.15 11.83 -7.14
C GLU A 19 -12.56 10.49 -7.57
N GLU A 20 -13.37 9.44 -7.50
CA GLU A 20 -13.00 8.16 -8.04
C GLU A 20 -13.06 8.31 -9.56
N GLU A 21 -12.02 8.93 -10.11
CA GLU A 21 -11.71 8.87 -11.51
C GLU A 21 -11.43 7.39 -11.80
N ASN A 22 -12.50 6.67 -12.12
CA ASN A 22 -12.42 5.37 -12.76
C ASN A 22 -11.85 5.60 -14.16
N GLU A 23 -10.55 5.91 -14.23
CA GLU A 23 -9.78 5.72 -15.43
C GLU A 23 -9.80 4.22 -15.70
N GLU A 24 -10.71 3.84 -16.60
CA GLU A 24 -10.67 2.57 -17.29
C GLU A 24 -9.27 2.45 -17.90
N ILE A 25 -8.37 1.73 -17.22
CA ILE A 25 -7.03 1.44 -17.73
C ILE A 25 -7.23 0.75 -19.08
N GLY A 26 -6.95 1.52 -20.13
CA GLY A 26 -7.44 1.29 -21.47
C GLY A 26 -7.24 -0.15 -21.95
N GLY A 27 -8.32 -0.73 -22.44
CA GLY A 27 -8.28 -1.85 -23.36
C GLY A 27 -7.54 -1.45 -24.64
N GLY A 28 -6.24 -1.75 -24.70
CA GLY A 28 -5.44 -1.70 -25.91
C GLY A 28 -4.91 -3.09 -26.24
N ALA A 29 -5.69 -3.86 -26.99
CA ALA A 29 -5.20 -5.07 -27.64
C ALA A 29 -4.39 -4.69 -28.89
N GLU A 30 -3.09 -4.42 -28.76
CA GLU A 30 -2.14 -4.50 -29.88
C GLU A 30 -0.76 -4.97 -29.42
N GLY A 31 -0.19 -5.90 -30.20
CA GLY A 31 0.90 -6.79 -29.80
C GLY A 31 2.29 -6.15 -29.75
N GLY A 32 3.10 -6.67 -28.82
CA GLY A 32 4.53 -6.37 -28.72
C GLY A 32 5.09 -6.71 -27.34
N GLN A 33 5.67 -7.91 -27.21
CA GLN A 33 6.58 -8.38 -26.15
C GLN A 33 6.37 -7.81 -24.71
N GLY A 34 5.69 -8.57 -23.85
CA GLY A 34 6.11 -8.71 -22.45
C GLY A 34 5.72 -7.62 -21.44
N LYS A 35 4.69 -6.80 -21.66
CA LYS A 35 4.18 -5.90 -20.59
C LYS A 35 3.55 -6.73 -19.47
N ARG A 36 4.24 -6.84 -18.33
CA ARG A 36 3.66 -7.43 -17.11
C ARG A 36 2.46 -6.58 -16.70
N LYS A 37 1.36 -7.24 -16.33
CA LYS A 37 0.18 -6.55 -15.78
C LYS A 37 0.58 -5.90 -14.46
N ARG A 38 0.24 -4.63 -14.29
CA ARG A 38 0.39 -3.93 -13.03
C ARG A 38 -0.67 -4.37 -12.03
N LEU A 39 -0.25 -4.65 -10.81
CA LEU A 39 -1.07 -5.26 -9.75
C LEU A 39 -1.42 -4.28 -8.62
N PHE A 40 -0.54 -3.31 -8.36
CA PHE A 40 -0.62 -2.48 -7.15
C PHE A 40 -0.54 -0.97 -7.41
N SER A 41 -0.72 -0.50 -8.65
CA SER A 41 -0.43 0.89 -9.00
C SER A 41 -1.27 1.90 -8.21
N LYS A 42 -2.55 1.62 -7.90
CA LYS A 42 -3.43 2.51 -7.13
C LYS A 42 -3.01 2.53 -5.65
N GLU A 43 -2.78 1.35 -5.08
CA GLU A 43 -2.42 1.18 -3.67
C GLU A 43 -1.03 1.75 -3.36
N LEU A 44 -0.08 1.61 -4.30
CA LEU A 44 1.26 2.17 -4.14
C LEU A 44 1.26 3.70 -4.18
N GLN A 45 0.42 4.33 -5.00
CA GLN A 45 0.26 5.79 -4.99
C GLN A 45 -0.26 6.28 -3.64
N CYS A 46 -1.33 5.66 -3.11
CA CYS A 46 -1.84 6.00 -1.78
C CYS A 46 -0.78 5.80 -0.69
N MET A 47 0.02 4.72 -0.79
CA MET A 47 1.08 4.44 0.16
C MET A 47 2.21 5.48 0.07
N MET A 48 2.66 5.84 -1.13
CA MET A 48 3.69 6.86 -1.36
C MET A 48 3.28 8.20 -0.76
N TYR A 49 2.04 8.64 -1.01
CA TYR A 49 1.48 9.83 -0.38
C TYR A 49 1.46 9.71 1.15
N GLY A 50 1.05 8.56 1.70
CA GLY A 50 1.08 8.28 3.14
C GLY A 50 2.48 8.34 3.77
N PHE A 51 3.54 8.16 2.97
CA PHE A 51 4.93 8.34 3.38
C PHE A 51 5.49 9.76 3.11
N GLY A 52 4.66 10.67 2.61
CA GLY A 52 4.99 12.08 2.39
C GLY A 52 5.41 12.44 0.97
N ASP A 53 5.15 11.57 -0.02
CA ASP A 53 5.30 11.91 -1.43
C ASP A 53 4.13 12.80 -1.92
N ASP A 54 4.17 13.24 -3.17
CA ASP A 54 3.09 14.01 -3.80
C ASP A 54 1.80 13.18 -3.93
N GLN A 55 0.64 13.84 -3.96
CA GLN A 55 -0.65 13.19 -4.18
C GLN A 55 -0.72 12.50 -5.56
N ASN A 56 -0.02 13.06 -6.56
CA ASN A 56 0.06 12.51 -7.90
C ASN A 56 1.53 12.26 -8.29
N PRO A 57 2.16 11.18 -7.75
CA PRO A 57 3.55 10.88 -7.99
C PRO A 57 3.80 10.47 -9.44
N TYR A 58 5.05 10.55 -9.91
CA TYR A 58 5.40 10.14 -11.27
C TYR A 58 5.07 8.65 -11.51
N THR A 59 4.41 8.36 -12.63
CA THR A 59 4.06 6.98 -13.03
C THR A 59 5.29 6.08 -13.09
N GLU A 60 6.42 6.60 -13.58
CA GLU A 60 7.71 5.88 -13.63
C GLU A 60 8.20 5.49 -12.22
N SER A 61 7.99 6.33 -11.21
CA SER A 61 8.36 6.03 -9.82
C SER A 61 7.47 4.94 -9.24
N VAL A 62 6.15 5.02 -9.45
CA VAL A 62 5.20 3.98 -9.05
C VAL A 62 5.55 2.66 -9.70
N ASP A 63 5.89 2.72 -10.99
CA ASP A 63 6.27 1.58 -11.81
C ASP A 63 7.53 0.87 -11.29
N ILE A 64 8.57 1.62 -10.95
CA ILE A 64 9.80 1.08 -10.37
C ILE A 64 9.52 0.51 -8.98
N LEU A 65 8.74 1.21 -8.16
CA LEU A 65 8.41 0.77 -6.81
C LEU A 65 7.63 -0.54 -6.83
N GLU A 66 6.73 -0.72 -7.80
CA GLU A 66 6.01 -1.97 -8.01
C GLU A 66 6.95 -3.15 -8.31
N ASP A 67 7.91 -2.94 -9.22
CA ASP A 67 8.91 -3.97 -9.55
C ASP A 67 9.75 -4.34 -8.31
N LEU A 68 10.16 -3.35 -7.51
CA LEU A 68 10.90 -3.54 -6.26
C LEU A 68 10.08 -4.31 -5.21
N VAL A 69 8.79 -4.02 -5.08
CA VAL A 69 7.90 -4.71 -4.14
C VAL A 69 7.69 -6.17 -4.55
N ILE A 70 7.48 -6.43 -5.84
CA ILE A 70 7.35 -7.80 -6.36
C ILE A 70 8.64 -8.59 -6.11
N GLU A 71 9.80 -8.00 -6.39
CA GLU A 71 11.09 -8.61 -6.12
C GLU A 71 11.29 -8.90 -4.62
N PHE A 72 10.97 -7.92 -3.76
CA PHE A 72 11.07 -8.06 -2.32
C PHE A 72 10.20 -9.22 -1.80
N ILE A 73 8.92 -9.28 -2.20
CA ILE A 73 8.02 -10.36 -1.80
C ILE A 73 8.54 -11.71 -2.28
N THR A 74 9.00 -11.78 -3.53
CA THR A 74 9.54 -13.00 -4.14
C THR A 74 10.77 -13.49 -3.36
N GLU A 75 11.74 -12.61 -3.11
CA GLU A 75 12.97 -12.96 -2.40
C GLU A 75 12.69 -13.35 -0.94
N MET A 76 11.83 -12.61 -0.24
CA MET A 76 11.39 -12.93 1.12
C MET A 76 10.71 -14.30 1.18
N THR A 77 9.86 -14.62 0.21
CA THR A 77 9.16 -15.92 0.13
C THR A 77 10.15 -17.05 -0.13
N HIS A 78 11.14 -16.86 -1.02
CA HIS A 78 12.21 -17.84 -1.22
C HIS A 78 13.04 -18.08 0.05
N LYS A 79 13.40 -17.01 0.76
CA LYS A 79 14.10 -17.12 2.05
C LYS A 79 13.25 -17.90 3.06
N ALA A 80 11.95 -17.63 3.14
CA ALA A 80 11.03 -18.31 4.05
C ALA A 80 10.91 -19.81 3.73
N MET A 81 10.79 -20.15 2.44
CA MET A 81 10.78 -21.56 1.99
C MET A 81 12.08 -22.30 2.30
N SER A 82 13.22 -21.61 2.32
CA SER A 82 14.53 -22.24 2.59
C SER A 82 14.76 -22.59 4.06
N ILE A 83 14.08 -21.89 4.98
CA ILE A 83 14.19 -22.13 6.43
C ILE A 83 13.05 -23.03 6.95
N GLY A 84 11.88 -22.96 6.31
CA GLY A 84 10.67 -23.66 6.71
C GLY A 84 10.56 -25.07 6.12
N ARG A 85 9.34 -25.62 6.13
CA ARG A 85 9.07 -26.91 5.50
C ARG A 85 9.03 -26.77 3.97
N GLN A 86 9.64 -27.73 3.28
CA GLN A 86 9.64 -27.74 1.82
C GLN A 86 8.21 -27.74 1.27
N GLY A 87 7.92 -26.78 0.38
CA GLY A 87 6.63 -26.67 -0.31
C GLY A 87 5.52 -25.93 0.45
N ARG A 88 5.78 -25.38 1.65
CA ARG A 88 4.80 -24.56 2.37
C ARG A 88 5.48 -23.48 3.22
N VAL A 89 5.03 -22.23 3.04
CA VAL A 89 5.41 -21.10 3.91
C VAL A 89 4.38 -20.93 5.00
N GLN A 90 4.84 -20.83 6.25
CA GLN A 90 4.00 -20.52 7.41
C GLN A 90 4.28 -19.10 7.93
N VAL A 91 3.40 -18.58 8.79
CA VAL A 91 3.54 -17.22 9.35
C VAL A 91 4.82 -17.15 10.20
N GLU A 92 5.11 -18.22 10.93
CA GLU A 92 6.28 -18.35 11.79
C GLU A 92 7.60 -18.21 11.02
N ASP A 93 7.64 -18.67 9.77
CA ASP A 93 8.82 -18.56 8.90
C ASP A 93 9.13 -17.09 8.58
N THR A 94 8.10 -16.31 8.22
CA THR A 94 8.23 -14.88 7.96
C THR A 94 8.62 -14.12 9.23
N VAL A 95 7.98 -14.42 10.37
CA VAL A 95 8.30 -13.84 11.68
C VAL A 95 9.75 -14.12 12.08
N PHE A 96 10.25 -15.32 11.80
CA PHE A 96 11.64 -15.69 12.06
C PHE A 96 12.63 -14.89 11.22
N LEU A 97 12.34 -14.63 9.94
CA LEU A 97 13.21 -13.83 9.07
C LEU A 97 13.35 -12.38 9.55
N ILE A 98 12.25 -11.76 9.98
CA ILE A 98 12.23 -10.34 10.38
C ILE A 98 12.73 -10.10 11.80
N ARG A 99 12.99 -11.14 12.60
CA ARG A 99 13.33 -11.05 14.05
C ARG A 99 14.53 -10.16 14.39
N LYS A 100 15.39 -9.87 13.41
CA LYS A 100 16.57 -9.01 13.58
C LYS A 100 16.24 -7.52 13.49
N ASP A 101 15.10 -7.15 12.90
CA ASP A 101 14.60 -5.78 12.85
C ASP A 101 13.58 -5.60 13.99
N PRO A 102 13.97 -4.98 15.12
CA PRO A 102 13.10 -4.89 16.29
C PRO A 102 11.83 -4.08 16.02
N ARG A 103 11.86 -3.11 15.10
CA ARG A 103 10.70 -2.27 14.77
C ARG A 103 9.69 -3.05 13.94
N LYS A 104 10.14 -3.71 12.88
CA LYS A 104 9.27 -4.56 12.06
C LYS A 104 8.71 -5.74 12.86
N PHE A 105 9.56 -6.35 13.69
CA PHE A 105 9.14 -7.47 14.54
C PHE A 105 8.09 -7.07 15.57
N ALA A 106 8.25 -5.92 16.25
CA ALA A 106 7.22 -5.41 17.17
C ALA A 106 5.90 -5.15 16.44
N ARG A 107 5.96 -4.47 15.29
CA ARG A 107 4.75 -4.15 14.52
C ARG A 107 3.98 -5.38 14.04
N VAL A 108 4.70 -6.43 13.61
CA VAL A 108 4.06 -7.69 13.19
C VAL A 108 3.43 -8.40 14.38
N LYS A 109 4.06 -8.39 15.57
CA LYS A 109 3.42 -8.96 16.77
C LYS A 109 2.15 -8.22 17.15
N ASP A 110 2.17 -6.90 17.14
CA ASP A 110 0.98 -6.10 17.46
C ASP A 110 -0.15 -6.46 16.47
N SER A 111 0.18 -6.52 15.17
CA SER A 111 -0.77 -6.88 14.13
C SER A 111 -1.37 -8.28 14.30
N LEU A 112 -0.57 -9.27 14.71
CA LEU A 112 -1.06 -10.63 14.95
C LEU A 112 -1.92 -10.70 16.22
N THR A 113 -1.54 -9.97 17.27
CA THR A 113 -2.30 -9.92 18.54
C THR A 113 -3.67 -9.29 18.32
N MET A 114 -3.75 -8.21 17.53
CA MET A 114 -5.00 -7.54 17.17
C MET A 114 -5.96 -8.42 16.34
N ASN A 115 -5.39 -9.30 15.53
CA ASN A 115 -6.19 -10.23 14.74
C ASN A 115 -6.77 -11.36 15.60
N GLU A 116 -6.07 -11.79 16.66
CA GLU A 116 -6.54 -12.81 17.60
C GLU A 116 -7.65 -12.31 18.54
N GLU A 117 -7.64 -11.02 18.92
CA GLU A 117 -8.66 -10.45 19.82
C GLU A 117 -10.02 -10.18 19.13
N THR A 118 -10.04 -10.14 17.80
CA THR A 118 -11.27 -9.88 17.01
C THR A 118 -11.95 -11.19 16.56
N SER A 119 -11.38 -12.35 16.91
CA SER A 119 -11.79 -13.67 16.40
C SER A 119 -12.50 -14.57 17.43
#